data_AF-A0A1Z1M777-F1
#
_entry.id   AF-A0A1Z1M777-F1
#
_cell.length_a   1.000
_cell.length_b   1.000
_cell.length_c   1.000
_cell.angle_alpha   90.00
_cell.angle_beta   90.00
_cell.angle_gamma   90.00
#
_symmetry.space_group_name_H-M   'P 1'
#
loop_
_entity.id
_entity.type
_entity.pdbx_description
1 polymer ?
#
loop_
_entity_poly.entity_id
_entity_poly.type
_entity_poly.pdbx_seq_one_letter_code
_entity_poly.pdbx_strand_id
1 'polypeptide(L)'
;MDNSHVIVRIFNQEKIEVYYFHGISHYTYNYPVCFTVFFSSINQMFTLLSIFVNIQHLCTYHKLYIGKEVFKANLSINLQQLYIQS
;
A
#
# COMPACT_ATOMS: atom_id res chain seq x y z
N MET A 1 -0.45 -14.21 -12.58
CA MET A 1 0.11 -13.29 -11.58
C MET A 1 -0.09 -11.88 -12.12
N ASP A 2 -0.59 -10.96 -11.30
CA ASP A 2 -0.73 -9.57 -11.74
C ASP A 2 0.69 -9.02 -11.92
N ASN A 3 0.96 -8.36 -13.05
CA ASN A 3 2.25 -7.71 -13.30
C ASN A 3 2.35 -6.41 -12.50
N SER A 4 2.05 -6.42 -11.22
CA SER A 4 2.07 -5.24 -10.36
C SER A 4 2.52 -5.63 -8.98
N HIS A 5 3.32 -4.77 -8.36
CA HIS A 5 3.78 -5.00 -7.00
C HIS A 5 3.46 -3.78 -6.13
N VAL A 6 3.28 -4.04 -4.84
CA VAL A 6 2.93 -3.03 -3.85
C VAL A 6 3.96 -3.07 -2.73
N ILE A 7 4.47 -1.91 -2.35
CA ILE A 7 5.35 -1.74 -1.20
C ILE A 7 4.61 -0.92 -0.15
N VAL A 8 4.55 -1.41 1.07
CA VAL A 8 4.02 -0.68 2.23
C VAL A 8 5.19 -0.25 3.10
N ARG A 9 5.18 0.99 3.60
CA ARG A 9 6.19 1.52 4.50
C ARG A 9 5.56 2.33 5.62
N ILE A 10 6.29 2.42 6.72
CA ILE A 10 5.96 3.33 7.82
C ILE A 10 6.99 4.46 7.80
N PHE A 11 6.51 5.69 7.81
CA PHE A 11 7.34 6.88 7.91
C PHE A 11 7.12 7.55 9.27
N ASN A 12 8.22 7.79 9.99
CA ASN A 12 8.26 8.43 11.32
C ASN A 12 7.29 7.85 12.36
N GLN A 13 6.94 6.56 12.27
CA GLN A 13 5.94 5.92 13.15
C GLN A 13 4.56 6.59 13.18
N GLU A 14 4.27 7.49 12.24
CA GLU A 14 3.03 8.28 12.21
C GLU A 14 2.26 8.12 10.90
N LYS A 15 2.97 7.78 9.82
CA LYS A 15 2.40 7.71 8.47
C LYS A 15 2.59 6.33 7.88
N ILE A 16 1.60 5.89 7.11
CA ILE A 16 1.67 4.68 6.30
C ILE A 16 1.70 5.11 4.84
N GLU A 17 2.68 4.60 4.12
CA GLU A 17 2.92 4.85 2.70
C GLU A 17 2.67 3.56 1.93
N VAL A 18 1.91 3.65 0.84
CA VAL A 18 1.65 2.53 -0.07
C VAL A 18 2.10 2.94 -1.46
N TYR A 19 3.12 2.26 -1.97
CA TYR A 19 3.66 2.46 -3.31
C TYR A 19 3.15 1.36 -4.22
N TYR A 20 2.40 1.74 -5.26
CA TYR A 20 1.95 0.84 -6.31
C TYR A 20 2.83 0.99 -7.54
N PHE A 21 3.38 -0.14 -7.99
CA PHE A 21 4.18 -0.22 -9.21
C PHE A 21 3.44 -1.05 -10.25
N HIS A 22 3.26 -0.45 -11.42
CA HIS A 22 2.76 -1.16 -12.58
C HIS A 22 3.95 -1.78 -13.35
N GLY A 23 3.90 -3.08 -13.59
CA GLY A 23 5.00 -3.87 -14.15
C GLY A 23 5.19 -3.74 -15.65
N ILE A 24 4.35 -2.97 -16.34
CA ILE A 24 4.52 -2.68 -17.78
C ILE A 24 4.67 -1.16 -17.96
N SER A 25 5.83 -0.69 -17.54
CA SER A 25 6.50 0.56 -17.89
C SER A 25 7.11 0.61 -19.30
N HIS A 26 6.45 1.03 -20.38
CA HIS A 26 7.17 1.35 -21.63
C HIS A 26 7.99 2.66 -21.52
N TYR A 27 7.93 3.32 -20.37
CA TYR A 27 8.61 4.57 -20.09
C TYR A 27 9.98 4.34 -19.48
N THR A 28 10.91 5.23 -19.81
CA THR A 28 12.28 5.26 -19.27
C THR A 28 12.32 5.50 -17.76
N TYR A 29 11.22 6.02 -17.17
CA TYR A 29 11.08 6.28 -15.75
C TYR A 29 9.78 5.66 -15.21
N ASN A 30 9.91 4.63 -14.37
CA ASN A 30 8.80 3.95 -13.71
C ASN A 30 8.64 4.48 -12.29
N TYR A 31 8.03 5.66 -12.15
CA TYR A 31 7.67 6.17 -10.83
C TYR A 31 6.42 5.46 -10.30
N PRO A 32 6.45 4.95 -9.05
CA PRO A 32 5.27 4.37 -8.45
C PRO A 32 4.23 5.45 -8.14
N VAL A 33 2.97 5.03 -8.11
CA VAL A 33 1.92 5.82 -7.48
C VAL A 33 2.06 5.65 -5.97
N CYS A 34 2.18 6.76 -5.23
CA CYS A 34 2.33 6.75 -3.78
C CYS A 34 1.06 7.28 -3.10
N PHE A 35 0.52 6.51 -2.16
CA PHE A 35 -0.51 6.94 -1.23
C PHE A 35 0.09 7.10 0.15
N THR A 36 -0.18 8.22 0.81
CA THR A 36 0.33 8.49 2.16
C THR A 36 -0.82 8.94 3.04
N VAL A 37 -1.00 8.30 4.19
CA VAL A 37 -1.95 8.74 5.21
C VAL A 37 -1.31 8.71 6.59
N PHE A 38 -1.83 9.52 7.50
CA PHE A 38 -1.56 9.35 8.93
C PHE A 38 -2.23 8.07 9.44
N PHE A 39 -1.58 7.34 10.35
CA PHE A 39 -2.11 6.10 10.92
C PHE A 39 -3.47 6.30 11.60
N SER A 40 -3.66 7.47 12.25
CA SER A 40 -4.93 7.88 12.87
C SER A 40 -6.09 7.96 11.88
N SER A 41 -5.78 8.08 10.59
CA SER A 41 -6.73 8.21 9.48
C SER A 41 -6.67 7.02 8.52
N ILE A 42 -6.37 5.81 9.03
CA ILE A 42 -6.21 4.60 8.21
C ILE A 42 -7.38 4.32 7.24
N ASN A 43 -8.61 4.68 7.64
CA ASN A 43 -9.79 4.55 6.78
C ASN A 43 -9.65 5.32 5.46
N GLN A 44 -8.93 6.45 5.46
CA GLN A 44 -8.64 7.20 4.24
C GLN A 44 -7.75 6.40 3.27
N MET A 45 -6.83 5.58 3.77
CA MET A 45 -6.02 4.71 2.91
C MET A 45 -6.91 3.72 2.16
N PHE A 46 -7.86 3.09 2.85
CA PHE A 46 -8.79 2.15 2.21
C PHE A 46 -9.70 2.84 1.20
N THR A 47 -10.14 4.07 1.48
CA THR A 47 -10.90 4.88 0.52
C THR A 47 -10.06 5.21 -0.71
N LEU A 48 -8.80 5.63 -0.56
CA LEU A 48 -7.90 5.93 -1.67
C LEU A 48 -7.64 4.69 -2.53
N LEU A 49 -7.37 3.54 -1.88
CA LEU A 49 -7.15 2.27 -2.59
C LEU A 49 -8.39 1.78 -3.32
N SER A 50 -9.60 2.01 -2.78
CA SER A 50 -10.84 1.56 -3.42
C SER A 50 -11.23 2.36 -4.66
N ILE A 51 -10.90 3.65 -4.71
CA ILE A 51 -11.17 4.51 -5.87
C ILE A 51 -10.08 4.44 -6.95
N PHE A 52 -8.89 3.91 -6.61
CA PHE A 52 -7.79 3.84 -7.57
C PHE A 52 -7.98 2.68 -8.56
N VAL A 53 -8.21 3.04 -9.84
CA VAL A 53 -8.55 2.11 -10.93
C VAL A 53 -7.62 0.91 -11.04
N ASN A 54 -6.31 1.10 -10.91
CA ASN A 54 -5.36 -0.01 -11.05
C ASN A 54 -5.48 -1.05 -9.93
N ILE A 55 -5.90 -0.65 -8.72
CA ILE A 55 -6.18 -1.56 -7.62
C ILE A 55 -7.49 -2.31 -7.85
N GLN A 56 -8.49 -1.66 -8.46
CA GLN A 56 -9.75 -2.31 -8.82
C GLN A 56 -9.54 -3.45 -9.82
N HIS A 57 -8.55 -3.34 -10.71
CA HIS A 57 -8.19 -4.40 -11.67
C HIS A 57 -7.38 -5.55 -11.09
N LEU A 58 -6.86 -5.43 -9.86
CA LEU A 58 -6.13 -6.52 -9.22
C LEU A 58 -7.05 -7.71 -8.92
N CYS A 59 -6.48 -8.91 -8.94
CA CYS A 59 -7.18 -10.09 -8.49
C CYS A 59 -7.49 -10.00 -6.98
N THR A 60 -8.52 -10.72 -6.53
CA THR A 60 -8.95 -10.70 -5.11
C THR A 60 -7.81 -11.04 -4.15
N TYR A 61 -6.91 -11.95 -4.56
CA TYR A 61 -5.75 -12.33 -3.75
C TYR A 61 -4.81 -11.14 -3.49
N HIS A 62 -4.46 -10.34 -4.51
CA HIS A 62 -3.63 -9.16 -4.32
C HIS A 62 -4.34 -8.07 -3.51
N LYS A 63 -5.65 -7.88 -3.70
CA LYS A 63 -6.42 -6.93 -2.87
C LYS A 63 -6.39 -7.31 -1.39
N LEU A 64 -6.58 -8.59 -1.08
CA LEU A 64 -6.49 -9.11 0.29
C LEU A 64 -5.08 -8.98 0.86
N TYR A 65 -4.05 -9.26 0.05
CA TYR A 65 -2.65 -9.07 0.45
C TYR A 65 -2.37 -7.62 0.85
N ILE A 66 -2.78 -6.65 0.03
CA ILE A 66 -2.61 -5.22 0.32
C ILE A 66 -3.34 -4.84 1.62
N GLY A 67 -4.59 -5.29 1.79
CA GLY A 67 -5.35 -5.05 3.02
C GLY A 67 -4.64 -5.60 4.26
N LYS A 68 -4.11 -6.83 4.18
CA LYS A 68 -3.35 -7.47 5.25
C LYS A 68 -2.09 -6.67 5.61
N GLU A 69 -1.30 -6.26 4.64
CA GLU A 69 -0.05 -5.54 4.90
C GLU A 69 -0.28 -4.12 5.43
N VAL A 70 -1.29 -3.41 4.91
CA VAL A 70 -1.69 -2.09 5.44
C VAL A 70 -2.19 -2.22 6.89
N PHE A 71 -2.99 -3.25 7.19
CA PHE A 71 -3.46 -3.51 8.55
C PHE A 71 -2.32 -3.90 9.50
N LYS A 72 -1.38 -4.73 9.03
CA LYS A 72 -0.17 -5.11 9.78
C LYS A 72 0.68 -3.87 10.10
N ALA A 73 0.85 -2.96 9.15
CA ALA A 73 1.54 -1.68 9.38
C ALA A 73 0.84 -0.85 10.46
N ASN A 74 -0.48 -0.69 10.38
CA ASN A 74 -1.25 0.01 11.40
C ASN A 74 -1.12 -0.64 12.79
N LEU A 75 -1.18 -1.97 12.86
CA LEU A 75 -1.03 -2.71 14.11
C LEU A 75 0.38 -2.53 14.71
N SER A 76 1.43 -2.57 13.89
CA SER A 76 2.80 -2.33 14.37
C SER A 76 3.01 -0.92 14.92
N ILE A 77 2.37 0.11 14.35
CA ILE A 77 2.40 1.48 14.92
C ILE A 77 1.74 1.49 16.30
N ASN A 78 0.53 0.92 16.41
CA ASN A 78 -0.20 0.88 17.68
C ASN A 78 0.53 0.10 18.78
N LEU A 79 1.29 -0.93 18.40
CA LEU A 79 2.09 -1.73 19.33
C LEU A 79 3.52 -1.20 19.53
N GLN A 80 3.89 -0.09 18.89
CA GLN A 80 5.26 0.45 18.89
C GLN A 80 6.32 -0.57 18.44
N GLN A 81 5.96 -1.42 17.48
CA GLN A 81 6.81 -2.46 16.91
C GLN A 81 7.35 -2.07 15.54
N LEU A 82 8.47 -2.71 15.16
CA LEU A 82 9.02 -2.58 13.82
C LEU A 82 8.12 -3.30 12.80
N TYR A 83 7.70 -2.58 11.76
CA TYR A 83 7.02 -3.18 10.61
C TYR A 83 8.00 -3.79 9.63
N ILE A 84 7.68 -5.00 9.17
CA ILE A 84 8.38 -5.68 8.08
C ILE A 84 7.32 -6.24 7.13
N GLN A 85 7.39 -5.86 5.86
CA GLN A 85 6.56 -6.44 4.81
C GLN A 85 7.02 -7.87 4.50
N SER A 86 6.07 -8.80 4.37
CA SER A 86 6.32 -10.24 4.13
C SER A 86 5.45 -10.79 3.01
#